data_AF-A0A7M3Y544-F1
#
_entry.id   AF-A0A7M3Y544-F1
#
_cell.length_a   1.000
_cell.length_b   1.000
_cell.length_c   1.000
_cell.angle_alpha   90.00
_cell.angle_beta   90.00
_cell.angle_gamma   90.00
#
_symmetry.space_group_name_H-M   'P 1'
#
loop_
_entity.id
_entity.type
_entity.pdbx_description
1 polymer ?
#
loop_
_entity_poly.entity_id
_entity_poly.type
_entity_poly.pdbx_seq_one_letter_code
_entity_poly.pdbx_strand_id
1 'polypeptide(L)'
;MTAPRALLSVFHKDGIVELGQALSDLGWELLSTGGTSRKLREAGLSVIDVSEATGHPECFDGRVKTLHPAVHGGILVRRERDDDMEMLAELGYRTVDLVCVNLYPFESVAAKDPPAPDAELIEMIDIGGPTMIRSAAKNHKDCLVLTSVDQYSAVIEALASSQGSPSGVSLEHRKQLALEAFQRTAAYDAAVSSELEMRFNSPSIPSRIHVASEVGTEL
;
A
#
# COMPACT_ATOMS: atom_id res chain seq x y z
N MET A 1 -21.71 -9.50 11.55
CA MET A 1 -20.86 -9.07 10.41
C MET A 1 -19.41 -9.27 10.81
N THR A 2 -18.57 -9.75 9.91
CA THR A 2 -17.12 -9.85 10.14
C THR A 2 -16.52 -8.44 10.24
N ALA A 3 -15.57 -8.25 11.16
CA ALA A 3 -14.88 -6.98 11.31
C ALA A 3 -14.10 -6.62 10.02
N PRO A 4 -14.10 -5.34 9.59
CA PRO A 4 -13.32 -4.90 8.44
C PRO A 4 -11.81 -5.02 8.73
N ARG A 5 -11.03 -5.25 7.67
CA ARG A 5 -9.59 -5.56 7.76
C ARG A 5 -8.73 -4.48 7.09
N ALA A 6 -7.73 -3.98 7.79
CA ALA A 6 -6.75 -3.03 7.26
C ALA A 6 -5.37 -3.68 7.11
N LEU A 7 -4.84 -3.69 5.88
CA LEU A 7 -3.48 -4.12 5.60
C LEU A 7 -2.53 -2.92 5.58
N LEU A 8 -1.67 -2.83 6.59
CA LEU A 8 -0.74 -1.72 6.81
C LEU A 8 0.70 -2.18 6.52
N SER A 9 1.35 -1.60 5.52
CA SER A 9 2.74 -1.92 5.17
C SER A 9 3.47 -0.68 4.66
N VAL A 10 4.10 0.05 5.57
CA VAL A 10 4.75 1.33 5.27
C VAL A 10 6.27 1.29 5.51
N PHE A 11 7.02 1.93 4.62
CA PHE A 11 8.42 2.22 4.82
C PHE A 11 8.63 3.40 5.77
N HIS A 12 7.91 4.51 5.59
CA HIS A 12 7.90 5.64 6.54
C HIS A 12 6.79 5.46 7.56
N LYS A 13 7.11 5.56 8.85
CA LYS A 13 6.21 5.17 9.96
C LYS A 13 5.44 6.37 10.53
N ASP A 14 5.54 7.54 9.91
CA ASP A 14 4.85 8.74 10.34
C ASP A 14 3.33 8.52 10.32
N GLY A 15 2.65 8.84 11.43
CA GLY A 15 1.20 8.71 11.55
C GLY A 15 0.65 7.27 11.62
N ILE A 16 1.49 6.23 11.49
CA ILE A 16 0.97 4.85 11.35
C ILE A 16 0.38 4.31 12.65
N VAL A 17 0.88 4.77 13.80
CA VAL A 17 0.37 4.35 15.11
C VAL A 17 -0.99 5.00 15.35
N GLU A 18 -1.13 6.27 14.99
CA GLU A 18 -2.36 7.04 15.07
C GLU A 18 -3.45 6.44 14.17
N LEU A 19 -3.10 6.09 12.92
CA LEU A 19 -3.99 5.36 12.02
C LEU A 19 -4.38 3.99 12.58
N GLY A 20 -3.40 3.21 13.05
CA GLY A 20 -3.63 1.89 13.64
C GLY A 20 -4.55 1.94 14.86
N GLN A 21 -4.34 2.90 15.76
CA GLN A 21 -5.17 3.09 16.94
C GLN A 21 -6.60 3.48 16.56
N ALA A 22 -6.76 4.45 15.67
CA ALA A 22 -8.09 4.87 15.23
C ALA A 22 -8.87 3.72 14.58
N LEU A 23 -8.23 2.91 13.74
CA LEU A 23 -8.84 1.73 13.13
C LEU A 23 -9.20 0.68 14.19
N SER A 24 -8.29 0.40 15.13
CA SER A 24 -8.53 -0.55 16.23
C SER A 24 -9.70 -0.11 17.13
N ASP A 25 -9.79 1.17 17.47
CA ASP A 25 -10.87 1.74 18.28
C ASP A 25 -12.24 1.65 17.57
N LEU A 26 -12.22 1.65 16.24
CA LEU A 26 -13.38 1.44 15.38
C LEU A 26 -13.67 -0.05 15.11
N GLY A 27 -12.95 -0.97 15.76
CA GLY A 27 -13.17 -2.41 15.67
C GLY A 27 -12.60 -3.08 14.41
N TRP A 28 -11.66 -2.44 13.72
CA TRP A 28 -10.98 -3.05 12.57
C TRP A 28 -9.91 -4.05 13.02
N GLU A 29 -9.74 -5.13 12.27
CA GLU A 29 -8.57 -6.00 12.40
C GLU A 29 -7.38 -5.39 11.65
N LEU A 30 -6.22 -5.34 12.30
CA LEU A 30 -4.98 -4.89 11.67
C LEU A 30 -4.19 -6.08 11.15
N LEU A 31 -3.83 -6.04 9.87
CA LEU A 31 -2.84 -6.91 9.25
C LEU A 31 -1.59 -6.11 8.94
N SER A 32 -0.43 -6.69 9.21
CA SER A 32 0.84 -6.04 8.86
C SER A 32 1.97 -7.05 8.68
N THR A 33 3.16 -6.55 8.33
CA THR A 33 4.38 -7.33 8.15
C THR A 33 5.61 -6.49 8.52
N GLY A 34 6.70 -7.17 8.87
CA GLY A 34 8.01 -6.58 9.11
C GLY A 34 7.99 -5.43 10.11
N GLY A 35 8.68 -4.34 9.75
CA GLY A 35 8.85 -3.18 10.64
C GLY A 35 7.55 -2.44 10.99
N THR A 36 6.51 -2.51 10.14
CA THR A 36 5.21 -1.89 10.45
C THR A 36 4.50 -2.68 11.55
N SER A 37 4.46 -4.01 11.42
CA SER A 37 3.88 -4.91 12.42
C SER A 37 4.53 -4.72 13.80
N ARG A 38 5.87 -4.63 13.84
CA ARG A 38 6.62 -4.35 15.08
C ARG A 38 6.22 -3.02 15.70
N LYS A 39 6.19 -1.94 14.92
CA LYS A 39 5.89 -0.59 15.40
C LYS A 39 4.49 -0.50 16.02
N LEU A 40 3.50 -1.13 15.38
CA LEU A 40 2.13 -1.18 15.88
C LEU A 40 2.01 -1.98 17.19
N ARG A 41 2.69 -3.12 17.29
CA ARG A 41 2.71 -3.94 18.52
C ARG A 41 3.41 -3.25 19.69
N GLU A 42 4.50 -2.51 19.42
CA GLU A 42 5.18 -1.68 20.42
C GLU A 42 4.25 -0.59 21.00
N ALA A 43 3.26 -0.14 20.23
CA ALA A 43 2.22 0.78 20.69
C ALA A 43 1.04 0.08 21.41
N GLY A 44 1.10 -1.25 21.58
CA GLY A 44 0.08 -2.03 22.28
C GLY A 44 -1.08 -2.52 21.39
N LEU A 45 -0.99 -2.36 20.07
CA LEU A 45 -2.04 -2.77 19.15
C LEU A 45 -1.98 -4.28 18.84
N SER A 46 -3.16 -4.89 18.70
CA SER A 46 -3.27 -6.27 18.20
C SER A 46 -3.10 -6.27 16.68
N VAL A 47 -2.15 -7.07 16.19
CA VAL A 47 -1.79 -7.13 14.77
C VAL A 47 -1.62 -8.59 14.35
N ILE A 48 -2.33 -8.97 13.30
CA ILE A 48 -2.19 -10.26 12.61
C ILE A 48 -1.05 -10.13 11.60
N ASP A 49 -0.07 -11.02 11.64
CA ASP A 49 0.99 -11.00 10.62
C ASP A 49 0.45 -11.51 9.27
N VAL A 50 0.91 -10.93 8.17
CA VAL A 50 0.56 -11.40 6.82
C VAL A 50 0.93 -12.88 6.65
N SER A 51 2.06 -13.34 7.21
CA SER A 51 2.46 -14.75 7.17
C SER A 51 1.48 -15.67 7.89
N GLU A 52 0.92 -15.24 9.03
CA GLU A 52 -0.15 -15.95 9.74
C GLU A 52 -1.44 -15.99 8.89
N ALA A 53 -1.82 -14.85 8.31
CA ALA A 53 -3.03 -14.75 7.50
C ALA A 53 -2.97 -15.54 6.18
N THR A 54 -1.77 -15.77 5.65
CA THR A 54 -1.55 -16.50 4.39
C THR A 54 -1.11 -17.95 4.59
N GLY A 55 -0.61 -18.30 5.78
CA GLY A 55 0.08 -19.56 6.02
C GLY A 55 1.43 -19.68 5.29
N HIS A 56 1.93 -18.60 4.69
CA HIS A 56 3.19 -18.58 3.95
C HIS A 56 4.27 -17.82 4.73
N PRO A 57 5.44 -18.44 4.99
CA PRO A 57 6.52 -17.75 5.71
C PRO A 57 7.10 -16.61 4.88
N GLU A 58 7.68 -15.62 5.55
CA GLU A 58 8.48 -14.60 4.86
C GLU A 58 9.73 -15.25 4.26
N CYS A 59 9.93 -15.06 2.95
CA CYS A 59 11.02 -15.67 2.19
C CYS A 59 11.89 -14.59 1.50
N PHE A 60 13.14 -14.95 1.18
CA PHE A 60 14.06 -14.12 0.39
C PHE A 60 14.28 -12.72 0.96
N ASP A 61 14.54 -12.63 2.26
CA ASP A 61 14.77 -11.37 2.99
C ASP A 61 13.60 -10.36 2.83
N GLY A 62 12.38 -10.89 2.82
CA GLY A 62 11.15 -10.08 2.75
C GLY A 62 10.76 -9.61 1.35
N ARG A 63 11.47 -10.01 0.29
CA ARG A 63 11.13 -9.67 -1.11
C ARG A 63 9.78 -10.22 -1.55
N VAL A 64 9.34 -11.35 -0.97
CA VAL A 64 8.10 -12.04 -1.35
C VAL A 64 7.24 -12.27 -0.10
N LYS A 65 6.82 -11.18 0.55
CA LYS A 65 5.98 -11.23 1.76
C LYS A 65 4.48 -11.04 1.50
N THR A 66 4.11 -10.22 0.52
CA THR A 66 2.70 -9.86 0.23
C THR A 66 2.21 -10.31 -1.14
N LEU A 67 3.11 -10.83 -1.99
CA LEU A 67 2.79 -11.33 -3.34
C LEU A 67 2.12 -12.72 -3.27
N HIS A 68 0.95 -12.78 -2.65
CA HIS A 68 0.22 -14.02 -2.40
C HIS A 68 -1.26 -13.89 -2.79
N PRO A 69 -1.89 -14.94 -3.37
CA PRO A 69 -3.31 -14.92 -3.73
C PRO A 69 -4.25 -14.61 -2.57
N ALA A 70 -3.92 -15.03 -1.34
CA ALA A 70 -4.72 -14.68 -0.15
C ALA A 70 -4.77 -13.17 0.12
N VAL A 71 -3.69 -12.45 -0.15
CA VAL A 71 -3.62 -10.99 0.02
C VAL A 71 -4.36 -10.31 -1.13
N HIS A 72 -3.98 -10.62 -2.37
CA HIS A 72 -4.54 -9.95 -3.53
C HIS A 72 -5.99 -10.36 -3.82
N GLY A 73 -6.38 -11.60 -3.52
CA GLY A 73 -7.76 -12.07 -3.58
C GLY A 73 -8.64 -11.33 -2.58
N GLY A 74 -8.16 -11.15 -1.33
CA GLY A 74 -8.86 -10.34 -0.35
C GLY A 74 -9.04 -8.87 -0.76
N ILE A 75 -8.08 -8.29 -1.48
CA ILE A 75 -8.13 -6.92 -1.99
C ILE A 75 -9.01 -6.79 -3.25
N LEU A 76 -8.95 -7.75 -4.18
CA LEU A 76 -9.51 -7.64 -5.54
C LEU A 76 -10.87 -8.32 -5.72
N VAL A 77 -11.34 -9.09 -4.75
CA VAL A 77 -12.65 -9.75 -4.82
C VAL A 77 -13.75 -8.71 -5.07
N ARG A 78 -14.63 -8.99 -6.04
CA ARG A 78 -15.78 -8.12 -6.34
C ARG A 78 -16.91 -8.54 -5.40
N ARG A 79 -17.23 -7.69 -4.42
CA ARG A 79 -18.10 -8.11 -3.31
C ARG A 79 -19.58 -8.22 -3.70
N GLU A 80 -19.97 -7.62 -4.81
CA GLU A 80 -21.32 -7.75 -5.40
C GLU A 80 -21.55 -9.05 -6.18
N ARG A 81 -20.52 -9.88 -6.31
CA ARG A 81 -20.55 -11.12 -7.08
C ARG A 81 -20.48 -12.31 -6.14
N ASP A 82 -21.59 -13.02 -6.01
CA ASP A 82 -21.69 -14.17 -5.11
C ASP A 82 -20.66 -15.26 -5.48
N ASP A 83 -20.40 -15.49 -6.77
CA ASP A 83 -19.40 -16.46 -7.25
C ASP A 83 -17.97 -16.12 -6.81
N ASP A 84 -17.61 -14.84 -6.81
CA ASP A 84 -16.30 -14.38 -6.31
C ASP A 84 -16.18 -14.56 -4.79
N MET A 85 -17.24 -14.29 -4.04
CA MET A 85 -17.26 -14.41 -2.57
C MET A 85 -17.27 -15.87 -2.10
N GLU A 86 -17.98 -16.75 -2.80
CA GLU A 86 -17.95 -18.20 -2.58
C GLU A 86 -16.54 -18.74 -2.80
N MET A 87 -15.90 -18.41 -3.93
CA MET A 87 -14.53 -18.82 -4.22
C MET A 87 -13.54 -18.29 -3.17
N LEU A 88 -13.70 -17.05 -2.72
CA LEU A 88 -12.86 -16.49 -1.65
C LEU A 88 -12.98 -17.32 -0.36
N ALA A 89 -14.20 -17.70 0.01
CA ALA A 89 -14.48 -18.51 1.20
C ALA A 89 -13.96 -19.95 1.06
N GLU A 90 -14.12 -20.58 -0.11
CA GLU A 90 -13.59 -21.93 -0.41
C GLU A 90 -12.06 -21.99 -0.29
N LEU A 91 -11.38 -20.92 -0.70
CA LEU A 91 -9.92 -20.78 -0.54
C LEU A 91 -9.51 -20.44 0.90
N GLY A 92 -10.45 -20.21 1.81
CA GLY A 92 -10.19 -19.80 3.19
C GLY A 92 -9.66 -18.37 3.32
N TYR A 93 -9.87 -17.53 2.30
CA TYR A 93 -9.42 -16.15 2.28
C TYR A 93 -10.48 -15.21 2.87
N ARG A 94 -10.04 -14.02 3.28
CA ARG A 94 -10.92 -12.97 3.82
C ARG A 94 -10.71 -11.68 3.06
N THR A 95 -11.75 -10.86 3.01
CA THR A 95 -11.69 -9.53 2.37
C THR A 95 -10.68 -8.62 3.07
N VAL A 96 -10.12 -7.67 2.32
CA VAL A 96 -9.35 -6.53 2.83
C VAL A 96 -10.10 -5.25 2.46
N ASP A 97 -10.33 -4.39 3.44
CA ASP A 97 -11.18 -3.19 3.33
C ASP A 97 -10.36 -1.91 3.18
N LEU A 98 -9.11 -1.93 3.66
CA LEU A 98 -8.17 -0.82 3.54
C LEU A 98 -6.76 -1.36 3.32
N VAL A 99 -6.05 -0.75 2.38
CA VAL A 99 -4.61 -0.96 2.16
C VAL A 99 -3.90 0.37 2.40
N CYS A 100 -2.94 0.40 3.32
CA CYS A 100 -2.08 1.54 3.55
C CYS A 100 -0.62 1.16 3.26
N VAL A 101 -0.05 1.79 2.23
CA VAL A 101 1.30 1.49 1.75
C VAL A 101 1.97 2.78 1.30
N ASN A 102 3.15 3.08 1.86
CA ASN A 102 4.10 3.99 1.23
C ASN A 102 5.34 3.19 0.79
N LEU A 103 5.90 3.60 -0.35
CA LEU A 103 6.92 2.85 -1.08
C LEU A 103 8.29 3.01 -0.44
N TYR A 104 9.21 2.12 -0.80
CA TYR A 104 10.62 2.24 -0.42
C TYR A 104 11.21 3.53 -1.01
N PRO A 105 12.20 4.15 -0.35
CA PRO A 105 12.68 5.50 -0.67
C PRO A 105 13.68 5.47 -1.84
N PHE A 106 13.29 4.85 -2.96
CA PHE A 106 14.12 4.74 -4.15
C PHE A 106 14.59 6.10 -4.63
N GLU A 107 13.68 7.07 -4.75
CA GLU A 107 14.00 8.42 -5.22
C GLU A 107 15.01 9.12 -4.31
N SER A 108 14.90 8.93 -2.99
CA SER A 108 15.85 9.52 -2.03
C SER A 108 17.23 8.86 -2.09
N VAL A 109 17.30 7.55 -2.33
CA VAL A 109 18.58 6.84 -2.49
C VAL A 109 19.25 7.15 -3.83
N ALA A 110 18.45 7.29 -4.91
CA ALA A 110 18.91 7.73 -6.22
C ALA A 110 19.53 9.13 -6.18
N ALA A 111 18.95 10.04 -5.38
CA ALA A 111 19.40 11.43 -5.28
C ALA A 111 20.65 11.66 -4.41
N LYS A 112 21.26 10.62 -3.81
CA LYS A 112 22.45 10.77 -2.95
C LYS A 112 23.67 11.26 -3.74
N ASP A 113 24.45 12.15 -3.13
CA ASP A 113 25.76 12.60 -3.63
C ASP A 113 26.82 12.47 -2.52
N PRO A 114 27.85 11.60 -2.68
CA PRO A 114 28.12 10.75 -3.85
C PRO A 114 27.06 9.65 -4.07
N PRO A 115 26.90 9.15 -5.31
CA PRO A 115 25.89 8.13 -5.64
C PRO A 115 26.02 6.88 -4.77
N ALA A 116 24.89 6.33 -4.32
CA ALA A 116 24.85 5.03 -3.65
C ALA A 116 25.33 3.90 -4.59
N PRO A 117 25.90 2.80 -4.07
CA PRO A 117 26.21 1.61 -4.88
C PRO A 117 24.97 1.03 -5.55
N ASP A 118 25.11 0.46 -6.75
CA ASP A 118 24.00 -0.13 -7.50
C ASP A 118 23.24 -1.20 -6.72
N ALA A 119 23.96 -2.05 -5.98
CA ALA A 119 23.35 -3.07 -5.14
C ALA A 119 22.41 -2.45 -4.08
N GLU A 120 22.81 -1.34 -3.45
CA GLU A 120 21.96 -0.63 -2.47
C GLU A 120 20.71 -0.05 -3.14
N LEU A 121 20.87 0.57 -4.32
CA LEU A 121 19.76 1.15 -5.06
C LEU A 121 18.75 0.09 -5.52
N ILE A 122 19.23 -1.05 -6.03
CA ILE A 122 18.38 -2.13 -6.51
C ILE A 122 17.52 -2.73 -5.39
N GLU A 123 18.03 -2.81 -4.15
CA GLU A 123 17.22 -3.24 -3.00
C GLU A 123 16.09 -2.25 -2.65
N MET A 124 16.16 -1.00 -3.11
CA MET A 124 15.10 0.00 -2.90
C MET A 124 13.98 -0.07 -3.95
N ILE A 125 14.09 -0.95 -4.95
CA ILE A 125 13.01 -1.19 -5.91
C ILE A 125 11.95 -2.08 -5.25
N ASP A 126 10.82 -1.48 -4.92
CA ASP A 126 9.69 -2.13 -4.27
C ASP A 126 8.81 -2.84 -5.31
N ILE A 127 8.53 -4.13 -5.07
CA ILE A 127 7.65 -4.95 -5.90
C ILE A 127 6.29 -5.12 -5.24
N GLY A 128 6.28 -5.42 -3.95
CA GLY A 128 5.06 -5.71 -3.19
C GLY A 128 4.20 -4.47 -3.02
N GLY A 129 4.82 -3.33 -2.70
CA GLY A 129 4.14 -2.06 -2.46
C GLY A 129 3.31 -1.60 -3.66
N PRO A 130 3.92 -1.38 -4.86
CA PRO A 130 3.17 -0.97 -6.04
C PRO A 130 2.09 -1.98 -6.44
N THR A 131 2.34 -3.29 -6.27
CA THR A 131 1.35 -4.33 -6.58
C THR A 131 0.11 -4.23 -5.68
N MET A 132 0.29 -4.01 -4.37
CA MET A 132 -0.81 -3.81 -3.42
C MET A 132 -1.57 -2.50 -3.68
N ILE A 133 -0.85 -1.39 -3.90
CA ILE A 133 -1.45 -0.09 -4.21
C ILE A 133 -2.35 -0.20 -5.44
N ARG A 134 -1.83 -0.77 -6.54
CA ARG A 134 -2.58 -0.94 -7.80
C ARG A 134 -3.78 -1.86 -7.62
N SER A 135 -3.65 -2.91 -6.80
CA SER A 135 -4.77 -3.82 -6.50
C SER A 135 -5.91 -3.11 -5.79
N ALA A 136 -5.59 -2.36 -4.73
CA ALA A 136 -6.58 -1.62 -3.95
C ALA A 136 -7.21 -0.48 -4.75
N ALA A 137 -6.39 0.30 -5.48
CA ALA A 137 -6.87 1.39 -6.34
C ALA A 137 -7.81 0.88 -7.47
N LYS A 138 -7.48 -0.26 -8.08
CA LYS A 138 -8.35 -0.92 -9.06
C LYS A 138 -9.71 -1.28 -8.44
N ASN A 139 -9.71 -1.78 -7.20
CA ASN A 139 -10.93 -2.19 -6.49
C ASN A 139 -11.46 -1.12 -5.52
N HIS A 140 -11.28 0.17 -5.81
CA HIS A 140 -11.63 1.29 -4.91
C HIS A 140 -13.08 1.30 -4.42
N LYS A 141 -13.99 0.68 -5.19
CA LYS A 141 -15.38 0.47 -4.79
C LYS A 141 -15.48 -0.28 -3.46
N ASP A 142 -14.67 -1.32 -3.29
CA ASP A 142 -14.72 -2.26 -2.17
C ASP A 142 -13.52 -2.16 -1.21
N CYS A 143 -12.40 -1.58 -1.64
CA CYS A 143 -11.18 -1.43 -0.85
C CYS A 143 -10.67 0.02 -0.85
N LEU A 144 -10.37 0.57 0.32
CA LEU A 144 -9.69 1.85 0.48
C LEU A 144 -8.19 1.71 0.18
N VAL A 145 -7.58 2.74 -0.37
CA VAL A 145 -6.12 2.80 -0.62
C VAL A 145 -5.55 4.10 -0.06
N LEU A 146 -4.53 4.00 0.80
CA LEU A 146 -3.79 5.13 1.35
C LEU A 146 -2.32 4.99 0.97
N THR A 147 -1.75 6.04 0.40
CA THR A 147 -0.36 6.10 -0.06
C THR A 147 0.46 7.22 0.55
N SER A 148 -0.18 8.18 1.22
CA SER A 148 0.47 9.28 1.97
C SER A 148 -0.16 9.45 3.35
N VAL A 149 0.62 9.97 4.29
CA VAL A 149 0.19 10.31 5.66
C VAL A 149 -0.89 11.40 5.67
N ASP A 150 -0.87 12.32 4.70
CA ASP A 150 -1.83 13.43 4.61
C ASP A 150 -3.27 12.94 4.36
N GLN A 151 -3.43 11.71 3.87
CA GLN A 151 -4.74 11.09 3.62
C GLN A 151 -5.37 10.51 4.91
N TYR A 152 -4.61 10.35 5.99
CA TYR A 152 -5.06 9.61 7.17
C TYR A 152 -6.21 10.31 7.89
N SER A 153 -6.09 11.63 8.15
CA SER A 153 -7.08 12.38 8.94
C SER A 153 -8.48 12.31 8.32
N ALA A 154 -8.59 12.65 7.03
CA ALA A 154 -9.87 12.69 6.34
C ALA A 154 -10.56 11.30 6.29
N VAL A 155 -9.77 10.23 6.19
CA VAL A 155 -10.29 8.85 6.17
C VAL A 155 -10.71 8.40 7.56
N ILE A 156 -9.90 8.69 8.60
CA ILE A 156 -10.25 8.42 9.99
C ILE A 156 -11.55 9.13 10.37
N GLU A 157 -11.71 10.41 10.01
CA GLU A 157 -12.91 11.20 10.28
C GLU A 157 -14.15 10.60 9.61
N ALA A 158 -14.04 10.19 8.34
CA ALA A 158 -15.13 9.55 7.60
C ALA A 158 -15.53 8.19 8.19
N LEU A 159 -14.54 7.38 8.60
CA LEU A 159 -14.79 6.10 9.28
C LEU A 159 -15.41 6.32 10.66
N ALA A 160 -14.91 7.26 11.45
CA ALA A 160 -15.45 7.57 12.77
C ALA A 160 -16.91 8.04 12.70
N SER A 161 -17.23 8.91 11.74
CA SER A 161 -18.60 9.42 11.49
C SER A 161 -19.59 8.32 11.10
N SER A 162 -19.10 7.16 10.67
CA SER A 162 -19.88 6.00 10.24
C SER A 162 -19.69 4.77 11.14
N GLN A 163 -19.21 4.97 12.37
CA GLN A 163 -18.97 3.91 13.36
C GLN A 163 -18.05 2.79 12.82
N GLY A 164 -17.02 3.19 12.07
CA GLY A 164 -16.02 2.27 11.51
C GLY A 164 -16.44 1.61 10.20
N SER A 165 -17.61 1.91 9.64
CA SER A 165 -18.02 1.29 8.38
C SER A 165 -17.13 1.77 7.21
N PRO A 166 -16.54 0.87 6.40
CA PRO A 166 -15.85 1.28 5.19
C PRO A 166 -16.72 2.17 4.29
N SER A 167 -18.03 1.93 4.23
CA SER A 167 -18.97 2.71 3.41
C SER A 167 -19.13 4.17 3.85
N GLY A 168 -18.61 4.56 5.02
CA GLY A 168 -18.55 5.96 5.45
C GLY A 168 -17.61 6.81 4.61
N VAL A 169 -16.59 6.20 4.00
CA VAL A 169 -15.78 6.85 2.97
C VAL A 169 -16.56 6.81 1.66
N SER A 170 -16.99 7.98 1.19
CA SER A 170 -17.83 8.12 0.00
C SER A 170 -17.15 7.56 -1.25
N LEU A 171 -17.95 7.17 -2.25
CA LEU A 171 -17.42 6.69 -3.53
C LEU A 171 -16.54 7.75 -4.23
N GLU A 172 -16.88 9.04 -4.11
CA GLU A 172 -16.07 10.11 -4.68
C GLU A 172 -14.71 10.23 -3.98
N HIS A 173 -14.66 10.13 -2.64
CA HIS A 173 -13.40 10.11 -1.91
C HIS A 173 -12.57 8.86 -2.27
N ARG A 174 -13.20 7.69 -2.41
CA ARG A 174 -12.54 6.46 -2.88
C ARG A 174 -11.91 6.59 -4.26
N LYS A 175 -12.61 7.22 -5.20
CA LYS A 175 -12.09 7.49 -6.56
C LYS A 175 -10.89 8.43 -6.50
N GLN A 176 -10.95 9.46 -5.68
CA GLN A 176 -9.84 10.40 -5.49
C GLN A 176 -8.60 9.70 -4.94
N LEU A 177 -8.75 8.88 -3.89
CA LEU A 177 -7.68 8.06 -3.33
C LEU A 177 -7.07 7.10 -4.37
N ALA A 178 -7.91 6.47 -5.20
CA ALA A 178 -7.44 5.61 -6.29
C ALA A 178 -6.67 6.36 -7.38
N LEU A 179 -7.11 7.57 -7.75
CA LEU A 179 -6.40 8.42 -8.69
C LEU A 179 -5.00 8.76 -8.16
N GLU A 180 -4.92 9.25 -6.91
CA GLU A 180 -3.67 9.60 -6.25
C GLU A 180 -2.74 8.37 -6.12
N ALA A 181 -3.28 7.20 -5.81
CA ALA A 181 -2.55 5.95 -5.76
C ALA A 181 -1.92 5.57 -7.11
N PHE A 182 -2.67 5.68 -8.22
CA PHE A 182 -2.12 5.42 -9.55
C PHE A 182 -1.08 6.47 -9.97
N GLN A 183 -1.32 7.74 -9.66
CA GLN A 183 -0.35 8.82 -9.88
C GLN A 183 0.95 8.56 -9.12
N ARG A 184 0.88 8.13 -7.85
CA ARG A 184 2.06 7.78 -7.06
C ARG A 184 2.87 6.66 -7.70
N THR A 185 2.20 5.58 -8.13
CA THR A 185 2.91 4.46 -8.80
C THR A 185 3.47 4.83 -10.17
N ALA A 186 2.79 5.70 -10.92
CA ALA A 186 3.30 6.19 -12.19
C ALA A 186 4.57 7.05 -12.01
N ALA A 187 4.58 7.93 -11.00
CA ALA A 187 5.76 8.72 -10.66
C ALA A 187 6.93 7.83 -10.19
N TYR A 188 6.63 6.82 -9.38
CA TYR A 188 7.62 5.85 -8.90
C TYR A 188 8.29 5.08 -10.05
N ASP A 189 7.49 4.50 -10.97
CA ASP A 189 8.02 3.74 -12.10
C ASP A 189 8.82 4.63 -13.08
N ALA A 190 8.41 5.90 -13.24
CA ALA A 190 9.15 6.88 -14.02
C ALA A 190 10.54 7.18 -13.43
N ALA A 191 10.62 7.35 -12.10
CA ALA A 191 11.88 7.57 -11.39
C ALA A 191 12.81 6.36 -11.51
N VAL A 192 12.29 5.14 -11.29
CA VAL A 192 13.06 3.89 -11.46
C VAL A 192 13.59 3.75 -12.89
N SER A 193 12.72 3.93 -13.88
CA SER A 193 13.10 3.83 -15.31
C SER A 193 14.23 4.80 -15.66
N SER A 194 14.11 6.07 -15.25
CA SER A 194 15.06 7.13 -15.59
C SER A 194 16.41 6.93 -14.90
N GLU A 195 16.40 6.55 -13.62
CA GLU A 195 17.64 6.30 -12.86
C GLU A 195 18.41 5.09 -13.41
N LEU A 196 17.71 3.99 -13.73
CA LEU A 196 18.35 2.80 -14.29
C LEU A 196 18.95 3.06 -15.68
N GLU A 197 18.30 3.87 -16.51
CA GLU A 197 18.88 4.29 -17.79
C GLU A 197 20.19 5.06 -17.59
N MET A 198 20.22 6.02 -16.66
CA MET A 198 21.40 6.80 -16.36
C MET A 198 22.56 5.93 -15.85
N ARG A 199 22.26 4.96 -14.98
CA ARG A 199 23.27 4.05 -14.41
C ARG A 199 23.80 3.02 -15.39
N PHE A 200 22.93 2.40 -16.18
CA PHE A 200 23.32 1.25 -17.00
C PHE A 200 23.86 1.65 -18.36
N ASN A 201 23.36 2.74 -18.94
CA ASN A 201 23.69 3.14 -20.29
C ASN A 201 24.41 4.50 -20.36
N SER A 202 24.30 5.32 -19.30
CA SER A 202 24.83 6.70 -19.23
C SER A 202 24.71 7.45 -20.57
N PRO A 203 23.50 7.49 -21.17
CA PRO A 203 23.37 7.93 -22.54
C PRO A 203 23.54 9.46 -22.63
N SER A 204 24.09 9.94 -23.74
CA SER A 204 24.12 11.39 -24.02
C SER A 204 22.74 11.96 -24.36
N ILE A 205 21.81 11.10 -24.78
CA ILE A 205 20.41 11.42 -25.07
C ILE A 205 19.55 10.28 -24.48
N PRO A 206 18.59 10.57 -23.58
CA PRO A 206 17.69 9.55 -23.04
C PRO A 206 16.93 8.82 -24.14
N SER A 207 16.84 7.49 -24.06
CA SER A 207 16.04 6.68 -24.98
C SER A 207 14.54 6.87 -24.74
N ARG A 208 14.15 7.31 -23.53
CA ARG A 208 12.79 7.66 -23.18
C ARG A 208 12.77 8.80 -22.16
N ILE A 209 11.85 9.74 -22.33
CA ILE A 209 11.62 10.83 -21.38
C ILE A 209 10.31 10.57 -20.65
N HIS A 210 10.40 10.38 -19.34
CA HIS A 210 9.24 10.31 -18.45
C HIS A 210 9.13 11.62 -17.66
N VAL A 211 7.95 12.23 -17.64
CA VAL A 211 7.69 13.43 -16.84
C VAL A 211 6.56 13.12 -15.87
N ALA A 212 6.88 13.16 -14.58
CA ALA A 212 5.92 13.15 -13.49
C ALA A 212 6.36 14.24 -12.51
N SER A 213 5.49 15.20 -12.25
CA SER A 213 5.69 16.17 -11.18
C SER A 213 5.05 15.65 -9.89
N GLU A 214 5.39 16.27 -8.77
CA GLU A 214 4.55 16.21 -7.57
C GLU A 214 3.20 16.91 -7.83
N VAL A 215 2.35 16.98 -6.80
CA VAL A 215 1.03 17.63 -6.86
C VAL A 215 1.17 19.00 -7.50
N GLY A 216 0.39 19.24 -8.57
CA GLY A 216 0.37 20.53 -9.24
C GLY A 216 -0.14 21.60 -8.28
N THR A 217 0.66 22.66 -8.09
CA THR A 217 0.18 23.89 -7.44
C THR A 217 -0.55 24.74 -8.48
N GLU A 218 -1.66 25.38 -8.08
CA GLU A 218 -2.26 26.42 -8.91
C GLU A 218 -1.23 27.53 -9.17
N LEU A 219 -1.18 27.99 -10.42
CA LEU A 219 -0.30 29.07 -10.87
C LEU A 219 -0.87 30.44 -10.49
#